data_AF-A0A1Y1JJQ5-F1
#
_entry.id   AF-A0A1Y1JJQ5-F1
#
_cell.length_a   1.000
_cell.length_b   1.000
_cell.length_c   1.000
_cell.angle_alpha   90.00
_cell.angle_beta   90.00
_cell.angle_gamma   90.00
#
_symmetry.space_group_name_H-M   'P 1'
#
loop_
_entity.id
_entity.type
_entity.pdbx_description
1 polymer ?
#
loop_
_entity_poly.entity_id
_entity_poly.type
_entity_poly.pdbx_seq_one_letter_code
_entity_poly.pdbx_strand_id
1 'polypeptide(L)'
;MNHLKIINRHGKSFSTLSSLKKKWQNLGSYITKESDMSHWRELNAKLFEAEVLVQKQEKEKFKKIDWNMWNEKISNKEVLLCMKNFYEYQMNSLEEMEEMVKVEEMEEKKKNQEDELFEKALKNCKEAEKTSAELLIDGAKTLWINFHNPAITNLDNNEWIDSDLYWQAFVEKHSTYNLNSKSLTPEDEENRNMEKSEWHKKTTKFNERSDTPILYDYMINLPSWEYYDINRRIFLENLVYFLLRTGLCYKFFPELFSWKWKTHIEDLRFQYLEIAQRRRKNYQLSTEKREVPLELQPTDYEHKGEEYHMKLLQHFRDYQNLVLSRLMAHYIFLCDPFIPVQTMEMLQYVLRSYEGGKLYKLNNDQVNCLFYLPPNCDENKTNITYKPLEALTNFNRYLQGKNIKLNDSYFAFLQIFTQIIQERGDFWLTIPNENIADSFLRRYNKDDSLFPVFAEYISLLKENFKNKTEISPNMYENEIVPIEQKYLDECSFFDRLIKTFLPEDISLSFDQVVLPDITKLDLNQIKKLLNEKKIRMLHPQTQQEVLDPDVFMQLVKQEEIQRQQIHEFVKSLPA
;
A
#
# COMPACT_ATOMS: atom_id res chain seq x y z
N MET A 1 37.00 87.63 36.17
CA MET A 1 36.47 87.88 37.52
C MET A 1 35.31 86.93 37.75
N ASN A 2 35.41 86.16 38.82
CA ASN A 2 34.36 85.27 39.34
C ASN A 2 33.05 86.03 39.56
N HIS A 3 31.90 85.38 39.33
CA HIS A 3 31.05 84.95 40.46
C HIS A 3 29.95 83.97 40.04
N LEU A 4 29.89 82.90 40.85
CA LEU A 4 28.92 81.82 40.95
C LEU A 4 27.49 82.26 41.30
N LYS A 5 26.61 81.24 41.17
CA LYS A 5 25.29 81.00 41.81
C LYS A 5 24.15 81.15 40.78
N ILE A 6 23.30 80.15 40.52
CA ILE A 6 22.65 79.22 41.46
C ILE A 6 22.47 77.86 40.78
N ILE A 7 22.89 76.81 41.49
CA ILE A 7 22.65 75.41 41.16
C ILE A 7 21.18 75.10 41.43
N ASN A 8 20.38 74.92 40.38
CA ASN A 8 19.11 74.19 40.47
C ASN A 8 19.40 72.71 40.17
N ARG A 9 19.72 71.98 41.24
CA ARG A 9 19.70 70.51 41.31
C ARG A 9 18.23 70.07 41.32
N HIS A 10 17.74 69.59 40.18
CA HIS A 10 16.77 68.50 40.02
C HIS A 10 16.33 68.45 38.53
N GLY A 11 16.48 67.29 37.88
CA GLY A 11 15.77 66.98 36.63
C GLY A 11 16.52 67.12 35.30
N LYS A 12 17.81 66.76 35.20
CA LYS A 12 18.51 66.76 33.89
C LYS A 12 19.00 65.41 33.36
N SER A 13 19.06 64.35 34.14
CA SER A 13 19.53 63.03 33.67
C SER A 13 18.46 62.17 32.99
N PHE A 14 17.15 62.44 33.18
CA PHE A 14 16.08 61.55 32.67
C PHE A 14 15.38 62.02 31.38
N SER A 15 15.59 63.26 30.93
CA SER A 15 15.02 63.75 29.66
C SER A 15 15.62 63.09 28.40
N THR A 16 16.80 62.46 28.52
CA THR A 16 17.52 61.76 27.45
C THR A 16 17.02 60.33 27.20
N LEU A 17 16.43 59.65 28.20
CA LEU A 17 15.88 58.31 28.04
C LEU A 17 14.65 58.29 27.12
N SER A 18 13.75 59.27 27.26
CA SER A 18 12.54 59.37 26.42
C SER A 18 12.83 59.66 24.94
N SER A 19 13.93 60.37 24.64
CA SER A 19 14.32 60.72 23.27
C SER A 19 15.10 59.62 22.56
N LEU A 20 15.95 58.87 23.29
CA LEU A 20 16.59 57.65 22.80
C LEU A 20 15.54 56.54 22.56
N LYS A 21 14.57 56.39 23.46
CA LYS A 21 13.45 55.44 23.34
C LYS A 21 12.70 55.56 22.01
N LYS A 22 12.37 56.78 21.55
CA LYS A 22 11.69 56.97 20.26
C LYS A 22 12.49 56.46 19.04
N LYS A 23 13.83 56.46 19.09
CA LYS A 23 14.66 55.98 17.98
C LYS A 23 14.74 54.45 17.93
N TRP A 24 14.86 53.80 19.08
CA TRP A 24 14.98 52.33 19.16
C TRP A 24 13.62 51.62 19.12
N GLN A 25 12.54 52.22 19.62
CA GLN A 25 11.20 51.60 19.60
C GLN A 25 10.65 51.35 18.18
N ASN A 26 11.08 52.14 17.20
CA ASN A 26 10.67 51.97 15.81
C ASN A 26 11.34 50.78 15.10
N LEU A 27 12.26 50.06 15.77
CA LEU A 27 12.90 48.87 15.20
C LEU A 27 11.95 47.67 15.05
N GLY A 28 10.80 47.70 15.73
CA GLY A 28 9.79 46.65 15.63
C GLY A 28 9.27 46.41 14.20
N SER A 29 9.32 47.41 13.31
CA SER A 29 8.90 47.24 11.91
C SER A 29 9.84 46.40 11.06
N TYR A 30 11.07 46.15 11.52
CA TYR A 30 12.09 45.38 10.79
C TYR A 30 12.20 43.93 11.25
N ILE A 31 11.40 43.52 12.23
CA ILE A 31 11.40 42.16 12.77
C ILE A 31 10.40 41.32 11.98
N THR A 32 10.89 40.31 11.29
CA THR A 32 10.09 39.46 10.39
C THR A 32 9.79 38.08 10.97
N LYS A 33 10.55 37.63 11.99
CA LYS A 33 10.37 36.34 12.65
C LYS A 33 9.55 36.46 13.93
N GLU A 34 8.65 35.50 14.14
CA GLU A 34 7.76 35.48 15.32
C GLU A 34 8.51 35.23 16.63
N SER A 35 9.60 34.44 16.58
CA SER A 35 10.52 34.27 17.72
C SER A 35 11.15 35.58 18.15
N ASP A 36 11.70 36.34 17.21
CA ASP A 36 12.41 37.60 17.48
C ASP A 36 11.42 38.68 17.94
N MET A 37 10.16 38.62 17.48
CA MET A 37 9.06 39.45 17.98
C MET A 37 8.72 39.18 19.45
N SER A 38 8.78 37.92 19.90
CA SER A 38 8.54 37.59 21.32
C SER A 38 9.63 38.19 22.22
N HIS A 39 10.91 38.06 21.85
CA HIS A 39 12.02 38.69 22.56
C HIS A 39 11.94 40.22 22.55
N TRP A 40 11.51 40.82 21.44
CA TRP A 40 11.28 42.26 21.35
C TRP A 40 10.15 42.74 22.26
N ARG A 41 9.07 41.96 22.40
CA ARG A 41 7.96 42.26 23.33
C ARG A 41 8.43 42.18 24.78
N GLU A 42 9.21 41.17 25.12
CA GLU A 42 9.78 41.00 26.46
C GLU A 42 10.71 42.17 26.83
N LEU A 43 11.60 42.57 25.93
CA LEU A 43 12.49 43.71 26.12
C LEU A 43 11.71 45.02 26.32
N ASN A 44 10.66 45.27 25.51
CA ASN A 44 9.82 46.45 25.68
C ASN A 44 9.01 46.41 26.99
N ALA A 45 8.53 45.24 27.42
CA ALA A 45 7.84 45.09 28.69
C ALA A 45 8.78 45.39 29.87
N LYS A 46 10.01 44.88 29.85
CA LYS A 46 11.02 45.15 30.88
C LYS A 46 11.45 46.61 30.93
N LEU A 47 11.61 47.26 29.77
CA LEU A 47 11.86 48.70 29.70
C LEU A 47 10.69 49.51 30.28
N PHE A 48 9.45 49.10 30.02
CA PHE A 48 8.27 49.75 30.57
C PHE A 48 8.16 49.55 32.09
N GLU A 49 8.42 48.35 32.60
CA GLU A 49 8.48 48.06 34.04
C GLU A 49 9.52 48.94 34.75
N ALA A 50 10.74 49.03 34.20
CA ALA A 50 11.79 49.89 34.74
C ALA A 50 11.38 51.37 34.76
N GLU A 51 10.73 51.87 33.70
CA GLU A 51 10.26 53.25 33.63
C GLU A 51 9.15 53.54 34.65
N VAL A 52 8.21 52.61 34.84
CA VAL A 52 7.16 52.75 35.87
C VAL A 52 7.78 52.78 37.27
N LEU A 53 8.80 51.96 37.53
CA LEU A 53 9.53 51.97 38.81
C LEU A 53 10.24 53.29 39.05
N VAL A 54 10.95 53.82 38.04
CA VAL A 54 11.63 55.12 38.11
C VAL A 54 10.61 56.24 38.34
N GLN A 55 9.53 56.30 37.56
CA GLN A 55 8.50 57.34 37.73
C GLN A 55 7.78 57.25 39.07
N LYS A 56 7.63 56.04 39.64
CA LYS A 56 7.04 55.84 40.97
C LYS A 56 7.98 56.36 42.06
N GLN A 57 9.28 56.05 41.98
CA GLN A 57 10.28 56.59 42.90
C GLN A 57 10.42 58.11 42.80
N GLU A 58 10.38 58.70 41.59
CA GLU A 58 10.46 60.16 41.43
C GLU A 58 9.26 60.91 42.06
N LYS A 59 8.09 60.26 42.11
CA LYS A 59 6.88 60.84 42.74
C LYS A 59 6.88 60.67 44.27
N GLU A 60 7.55 59.65 44.80
CA GLU A 60 7.71 59.44 46.24
C GLU A 60 8.87 60.29 46.77
N LYS A 61 8.58 61.53 47.21
CA LYS A 61 9.56 62.30 48.01
C LYS A 61 9.80 61.57 49.33
N PHE A 62 11.01 61.03 49.53
CA PHE A 62 11.45 60.45 50.79
C PHE A 62 11.16 61.43 51.94
N LYS A 63 10.25 61.04 52.84
CA LYS A 63 9.95 61.84 54.04
C LYS A 63 11.08 61.59 55.05
N LYS A 64 11.95 62.59 55.23
CA LYS A 64 12.97 62.56 56.28
C LYS A 64 12.27 62.43 57.63
N ILE A 65 12.61 61.40 58.40
CA ILE A 65 12.02 61.16 59.72
C ILE A 65 12.50 62.28 60.65
N ASP A 66 11.55 62.97 61.29
CA ASP A 66 11.86 63.97 62.32
C ASP A 66 12.04 63.29 63.68
N TRP A 67 13.27 62.91 63.96
CA TRP A 67 13.64 62.21 65.20
C TRP A 67 13.40 63.02 66.47
N ASN A 68 13.35 64.36 66.39
CA ASN A 68 13.11 65.20 67.55
C ASN A 68 11.67 65.04 68.08
N MET A 69 10.69 64.95 67.17
CA MET A 69 9.30 64.71 67.55
C MET A 69 9.11 63.37 68.28
N TRP A 70 9.84 62.33 67.87
CA TRP A 70 9.73 60.99 68.47
C TRP A 70 10.47 60.89 69.80
N ASN A 71 11.55 61.65 69.97
CA ASN A 71 12.32 61.72 71.21
C ASN A 71 11.54 62.36 72.37
N GLU A 72 10.56 63.21 72.06
CA GLU A 72 9.64 63.79 73.05
C GLU A 72 8.48 62.86 73.43
N LYS A 73 8.07 61.96 72.52
CA LYS A 73 6.86 61.11 72.69
C LYS A 73 7.14 59.71 73.25
N ILE A 74 8.37 59.22 73.18
CA ILE A 74 8.73 57.86 73.59
C ILE A 74 9.55 57.88 74.89
N SER A 75 9.07 57.14 75.89
CA SER A 75 9.69 57.10 77.22
C SER A 75 11.02 56.32 77.25
N ASN A 76 11.18 55.29 76.40
CA ASN A 76 12.40 54.48 76.33
C ASN A 76 13.39 55.05 75.31
N LYS A 77 14.30 55.89 75.80
CA LYS A 77 15.22 56.67 74.97
C LYS A 77 16.40 55.86 74.43
N GLU A 78 16.79 54.77 75.09
CA GLU A 78 17.95 53.95 74.68
C GLU A 78 17.66 53.18 73.38
N VAL A 79 16.48 52.57 73.27
CA VAL A 79 16.06 51.86 72.04
C VAL A 79 15.86 52.84 70.88
N LEU A 80 15.30 54.02 71.14
CA LEU A 80 15.11 55.05 70.12
C LEU A 80 16.43 55.58 69.58
N LEU A 81 17.43 55.76 70.46
CA LEU A 81 18.78 56.17 70.07
C LEU A 81 19.46 55.10 69.21
N CYS A 82 19.31 53.83 69.57
CA CYS A 82 19.82 52.70 68.78
C CYS A 82 19.16 52.65 67.39
N MET A 83 17.83 52.84 67.30
CA MET A 83 17.11 52.90 66.02
C MET A 83 17.51 54.11 65.16
N LYS A 84 17.71 55.27 65.77
CA LYS A 84 18.19 56.47 65.06
C LYS A 84 19.60 56.24 64.49
N ASN A 85 20.51 55.70 65.31
CA ASN A 85 21.87 55.40 64.88
C ASN A 85 21.90 54.34 63.76
N PHE A 86 21.04 53.31 63.84
CA PHE A 86 20.90 52.32 62.77
C PHE A 86 20.37 52.96 61.48
N TYR A 87 19.34 53.81 61.55
CA TYR A 87 18.81 54.52 60.39
C TYR A 87 19.83 55.47 59.75
N GLU A 88 20.53 56.28 60.56
CA GLU A 88 21.55 57.20 60.07
C GLU A 88 22.75 56.45 59.46
N TYR A 89 23.15 55.32 60.04
CA TYR A 89 24.19 54.46 59.46
C TYR A 89 23.76 53.85 58.12
N GLN A 90 22.55 53.31 58.02
CA GLN A 90 22.03 52.75 56.77
C GLN A 90 21.85 53.83 55.69
N MET A 91 21.37 55.03 56.04
CA MET A 91 21.25 56.14 55.10
C MET A 91 22.61 56.63 54.62
N ASN A 92 23.61 56.76 55.51
CA ASN A 92 24.96 57.12 55.11
C ASN A 92 25.59 56.05 54.20
N SER A 93 25.42 54.75 54.50
CA SER A 93 25.90 53.68 53.61
C SER A 93 25.19 53.67 52.24
N LEU A 94 23.90 54.04 52.19
CA LEU A 94 23.17 54.19 50.93
C LEU A 94 23.66 55.41 50.13
N GLU A 95 23.91 56.55 50.80
CA GLU A 95 24.47 57.75 50.17
C GLU A 95 25.91 57.51 49.68
N GLU A 96 26.75 56.81 50.45
CA GLU A 96 28.08 56.38 50.03
C GLU A 96 28.03 55.43 48.83
N MET A 97 27.11 54.45 48.82
CA MET A 97 26.92 53.58 47.65
C MET A 97 26.43 54.36 46.41
N GLU A 98 25.56 55.34 46.58
CA GLU A 98 25.10 56.19 45.46
C GLU A 98 26.22 57.10 44.92
N GLU A 99 27.13 57.56 45.78
CA GLU A 99 28.33 58.30 45.35
C GLU A 99 29.38 57.41 44.70
N MET A 100 29.60 56.18 45.20
CA MET A 100 30.52 55.22 44.57
C MET A 100 30.04 54.78 43.18
N VAL A 101 28.73 54.54 42.99
CA VAL A 101 28.15 54.20 41.68
C VAL A 101 28.34 55.34 40.66
N LYS A 102 28.26 56.61 41.09
CA LYS A 102 28.52 57.77 40.22
C LYS A 102 30.00 57.89 39.82
N VAL A 103 30.92 57.43 40.67
CA VAL A 103 32.36 57.42 40.38
C VAL A 103 32.74 56.23 39.48
N GLU A 104 32.15 55.05 39.68
CA GLU A 104 32.33 53.88 38.79
C GLU A 104 31.75 54.08 37.38
N GLU A 105 30.79 54.99 37.18
CA GLU A 105 30.37 55.39 35.83
C GLU A 105 31.39 56.28 35.10
N MET A 106 32.33 56.91 35.81
CA MET A 106 33.38 57.77 35.24
C MET A 106 34.71 57.05 34.98
N GLU A 107 35.00 55.94 35.65
CA GLU A 107 36.14 55.08 35.32
C GLU A 107 35.72 54.01 34.29
N GLU A 108 36.53 53.85 33.24
CA GLU A 108 36.24 52.99 32.08
C GLU A 108 35.82 51.57 32.50
N LYS A 109 34.54 51.24 32.25
CA LYS A 109 34.03 49.87 32.35
C LYS A 109 34.87 48.94 31.48
N LYS A 110 35.50 47.93 32.10
CA LYS A 110 35.98 46.74 31.38
C LYS A 110 34.82 46.19 30.55
N LYS A 111 34.99 46.10 29.22
CA LYS A 111 33.98 45.57 28.29
C LYS A 111 33.48 44.22 28.79
N ASN A 112 32.20 44.16 29.15
CA ASN A 112 31.54 42.90 29.49
C ASN A 112 31.20 42.14 28.20
N GLN A 113 31.03 40.81 28.28
CA GLN A 113 30.64 39.97 27.13
C GLN A 113 29.37 40.47 26.42
N GLU A 114 28.47 41.15 27.13
CA GLU A 114 27.24 41.73 26.59
C GLU A 114 27.50 42.91 25.63
N ASP A 115 28.54 43.73 25.89
CA ASP A 115 28.91 44.84 25.00
C ASP A 115 29.51 44.32 23.69
N GLU A 116 30.26 43.20 23.73
CA GLU A 116 30.78 42.53 22.54
C GLU A 116 29.65 41.95 21.68
N LEU A 117 28.62 41.37 22.30
CA LEU A 117 27.43 40.86 21.60
C LEU A 117 26.65 42.00 20.92
N PHE A 118 26.51 43.15 21.59
CA PHE A 118 25.86 44.33 21.02
C PHE A 118 26.67 44.93 19.86
N GLU A 119 27.99 45.06 19.99
CA GLU A 119 28.86 45.52 18.89
C GLU A 119 28.79 44.58 17.68
N LYS A 120 28.72 43.27 17.91
CA LYS A 120 28.56 42.26 16.85
C LYS A 120 27.20 42.35 16.15
N ALA A 121 26.11 42.55 16.90
CA ALA A 121 24.77 42.76 16.33
C ALA A 121 24.72 44.05 15.48
N LEU A 122 25.36 45.12 15.94
CA LEU A 122 25.46 46.37 15.19
C LEU A 122 26.28 46.21 13.90
N LYS A 123 27.37 45.45 13.93
CA LYS A 123 28.17 45.15 12.74
C LYS A 123 27.34 44.38 11.70
N ASN A 124 26.62 43.34 12.12
CA ASN A 124 25.75 42.57 11.23
C ASN A 124 24.63 43.44 10.62
N CYS A 125 24.03 44.32 11.41
CA CYS A 125 23.01 45.25 10.93
C CYS A 125 23.57 46.19 9.84
N LYS A 126 24.77 46.74 10.05
CA LYS A 126 25.45 47.59 9.05
C LYS A 126 25.82 46.82 7.78
N GLU A 127 26.24 45.56 7.90
CA GLU A 127 26.52 44.71 6.72
C GLU A 127 25.24 44.42 5.92
N ALA A 128 24.12 44.13 6.59
CA ALA A 128 22.82 43.94 5.94
C ALA A 128 22.26 45.23 5.31
N GLU A 129 22.44 46.38 5.95
CA GLU A 129 22.10 47.68 5.38
C GLU A 129 22.94 47.96 4.13
N LYS A 130 24.23 47.64 4.16
CA LYS A 130 25.11 47.80 3.01
C LYS A 130 24.69 46.92 1.83
N THR A 131 24.40 45.64 2.05
CA THR A 131 23.99 44.73 0.96
C THR A 131 22.60 45.09 0.41
N SER A 132 21.66 45.50 1.25
CA SER A 132 20.35 45.97 0.79
C SER A 132 20.46 47.28 0.01
N ALA A 133 21.32 48.22 0.44
CA ALA A 133 21.60 49.43 -0.32
C ALA A 133 22.27 49.13 -1.67
N GLU A 134 23.21 48.18 -1.72
CA GLU A 134 23.83 47.71 -2.97
C GLU A 134 22.77 47.12 -3.92
N LEU A 135 21.85 46.28 -3.42
CA LEU A 135 20.76 45.72 -4.23
C LEU A 135 19.83 46.82 -4.79
N LEU A 136 19.50 47.82 -3.99
CA LEU A 136 18.69 48.96 -4.44
C LEU A 136 19.41 49.78 -5.50
N ILE A 137 20.72 49.99 -5.33
CA ILE A 137 21.57 50.66 -6.32
C ILE A 137 21.60 49.85 -7.63
N ASP A 138 21.74 48.53 -7.57
CA ASP A 138 21.76 47.67 -8.76
C ASP A 138 20.39 47.60 -9.45
N GLY A 139 19.30 47.60 -8.69
CA GLY A 139 17.94 47.77 -9.22
C GLY A 139 17.78 49.12 -9.92
N ALA A 140 18.27 50.21 -9.33
CA ALA A 140 18.25 51.53 -9.93
C ALA A 140 19.12 51.61 -11.21
N LYS A 141 20.30 50.96 -11.23
CA LYS A 141 21.11 50.82 -12.44
C LYS A 141 20.36 50.07 -13.53
N THR A 142 19.67 48.98 -13.19
CA THR A 142 18.88 48.18 -14.14
C THR A 142 17.74 48.99 -14.76
N LEU A 143 17.02 49.76 -13.95
CA LEU A 143 15.98 50.67 -14.44
C LEU A 143 16.58 51.76 -15.33
N TRP A 144 17.70 52.34 -14.91
CA TRP A 144 18.40 53.35 -15.70
C TRP A 144 18.81 52.79 -17.07
N ILE A 145 19.41 51.59 -17.12
CA ILE A 145 19.73 50.90 -18.38
C ILE A 145 18.47 50.72 -19.23
N ASN A 146 17.37 50.23 -18.65
CA ASN A 146 16.13 49.99 -19.39
C ASN A 146 15.54 51.28 -20.00
N PHE A 147 15.60 52.42 -19.30
CA PHE A 147 15.13 53.71 -19.83
C PHE A 147 16.04 54.30 -20.91
N HIS A 148 17.32 53.91 -20.94
CA HIS A 148 18.30 54.43 -21.89
C HIS A 148 18.59 53.46 -23.05
N ASN A 149 18.03 52.24 -23.00
CA ASN A 149 18.10 51.31 -24.12
C ASN A 149 17.27 51.85 -25.31
N PRO A 150 17.76 51.71 -26.54
CA PRO A 150 16.95 51.97 -27.73
C PRO A 150 15.74 51.03 -27.76
N ALA A 151 14.67 51.43 -28.46
CA ALA A 151 13.55 50.54 -28.69
C ALA A 151 14.04 49.27 -29.41
N ILE A 152 13.67 48.08 -28.89
CA ILE A 152 14.20 46.80 -29.38
C ILE A 152 13.89 46.55 -30.86
N THR A 153 12.83 47.15 -31.40
CA THR A 153 12.45 47.09 -32.81
C THR A 153 13.40 47.83 -33.74
N ASN A 154 14.20 48.76 -33.21
CA ASN A 154 15.13 49.61 -33.98
C ASN A 154 16.58 49.16 -33.85
N LEU A 155 16.85 48.12 -33.05
CA LEU A 155 18.17 47.55 -32.85
C LEU A 155 18.46 46.52 -33.93
N ASP A 156 19.71 46.43 -34.40
CA ASP A 156 20.09 45.34 -35.30
C ASP A 156 20.12 44.00 -34.55
N ASN A 157 19.59 42.95 -35.16
CA ASN A 157 19.46 41.64 -34.51
C ASN A 157 20.83 41.01 -34.22
N ASN A 158 21.82 41.25 -35.09
CA ASN A 158 23.17 40.75 -34.85
C ASN A 158 23.86 41.52 -33.74
N GLU A 159 23.69 42.85 -33.67
CA GLU A 159 24.20 43.64 -32.53
C GLU A 159 23.58 43.21 -31.19
N TRP A 160 22.28 42.89 -31.19
CA TRP A 160 21.61 42.36 -30.00
C TRP A 160 22.17 41.00 -29.58
N ILE A 161 22.29 40.06 -30.54
CA ILE A 161 22.85 38.74 -30.27
C ILE A 161 24.31 38.83 -29.84
N ASP A 162 25.14 39.67 -30.45
CA ASP A 162 26.54 39.87 -30.06
C ASP A 162 26.67 40.38 -28.62
N SER A 163 25.67 41.13 -28.12
CA SER A 163 25.61 41.61 -26.75
C SER A 163 25.15 40.56 -25.72
N ASP A 164 24.36 39.56 -26.15
CA ASP A 164 23.74 38.57 -25.27
C ASP A 164 24.34 37.16 -25.44
N LEU A 165 25.27 36.82 -24.54
CA LEU A 165 25.94 35.52 -24.54
C LEU A 165 25.01 34.33 -24.20
N TYR A 166 23.89 34.58 -23.52
CA TYR A 166 22.96 33.52 -23.14
C TYR A 166 22.13 33.07 -24.34
N TRP A 167 21.53 34.03 -25.07
CA TRP A 167 20.74 33.73 -26.26
C TRP A 167 21.61 33.28 -27.44
N GLN A 168 22.88 33.69 -27.52
CA GLN A 168 23.84 33.07 -28.46
C GLN A 168 23.92 31.55 -28.29
N ALA A 169 24.12 31.08 -27.05
CA ALA A 169 24.19 29.64 -26.77
C ALA A 169 22.86 28.93 -27.06
N PHE A 170 21.73 29.59 -26.81
CA PHE A 170 20.40 29.05 -27.13
C PHE A 170 20.18 28.90 -28.64
N VAL A 171 20.55 29.92 -29.42
CA VAL A 171 20.48 29.89 -30.88
C VAL A 171 21.43 28.85 -31.44
N GLU A 172 22.67 28.75 -30.92
CA GLU A 172 23.64 27.74 -31.34
C GLU A 172 23.09 26.32 -31.09
N LYS A 173 22.54 26.07 -29.89
CA LYS A 173 21.93 24.79 -29.52
C LYS A 173 20.88 24.31 -30.51
N HIS A 174 19.97 25.20 -30.91
CA HIS A 174 18.81 24.80 -31.71
C HIS A 174 18.94 25.07 -33.20
N SER A 175 19.77 26.01 -33.62
CA SER A 175 19.91 26.37 -35.04
C SER A 175 21.21 25.85 -35.66
N THR A 176 22.28 25.72 -34.87
CA THR A 176 23.57 25.19 -35.36
C THR A 176 23.64 23.67 -35.18
N TYR A 177 23.33 23.16 -34.00
CA TYR A 177 23.41 21.70 -33.74
C TYR A 177 22.17 20.93 -34.19
N ASN A 178 21.00 21.57 -34.34
CA ASN A 178 19.77 20.94 -34.78
C ASN A 178 19.15 21.64 -36.00
N LEU A 179 19.57 21.25 -37.21
CA LEU A 179 19.06 21.82 -38.47
C LEU A 179 17.56 21.56 -38.72
N ASN A 180 16.93 20.72 -37.92
CA ASN A 180 15.52 20.36 -38.06
C ASN A 180 14.59 21.12 -37.10
N SER A 181 15.14 21.95 -36.19
CA SER A 181 14.30 22.78 -35.35
C SER A 181 13.65 23.88 -36.20
N LYS A 182 12.32 24.00 -36.12
CA LYS A 182 11.54 25.01 -36.86
C LYS A 182 10.73 25.92 -35.96
N SER A 183 10.73 25.65 -34.66
CA SER A 183 10.01 26.44 -33.68
C SER A 183 10.88 27.58 -33.15
N LEU A 184 10.27 28.73 -32.92
CA LEU A 184 10.90 29.88 -32.25
C LEU A 184 11.17 29.59 -30.77
N THR A 185 10.36 28.71 -30.16
CA THR A 185 10.48 28.27 -28.76
C THR A 185 10.63 26.74 -28.69
N PRO A 186 11.76 26.21 -29.17
CA PRO A 186 11.96 24.76 -29.35
C PRO A 186 11.90 23.97 -28.03
N GLU A 187 12.07 24.63 -26.88
CA GLU A 187 12.07 23.97 -25.57
C GLU A 187 10.73 24.02 -24.82
N ASP A 188 9.70 24.67 -25.37
CA ASP A 188 8.39 24.74 -24.73
C ASP A 188 7.74 23.36 -24.60
N GLU A 189 6.93 23.17 -23.56
CA GLU A 189 6.25 21.90 -23.30
C GLU A 189 5.36 21.46 -24.47
N GLU A 190 4.70 22.42 -25.13
CA GLU A 190 3.85 22.16 -26.30
C GLU A 190 4.67 21.57 -27.45
N ASN A 191 5.81 22.17 -27.79
CA ASN A 191 6.69 21.68 -28.85
C ASN A 191 7.28 20.32 -28.49
N ARG A 192 7.72 20.11 -27.25
CA ARG A 192 8.22 18.80 -26.79
C ARG A 192 7.16 17.71 -26.91
N ASN A 193 5.91 18.01 -26.57
CA ASN A 193 4.80 17.05 -26.66
C ASN A 193 4.40 16.78 -28.12
N MET A 194 4.41 17.80 -28.98
CA MET A 194 4.21 17.62 -30.41
C MET A 194 5.29 16.74 -31.03
N GLU A 195 6.58 16.99 -30.75
CA GLU A 195 7.68 16.17 -31.25
C GLU A 195 7.59 14.71 -30.78
N LYS A 196 7.25 14.48 -29.50
CA LYS A 196 7.00 13.13 -28.97
C LYS A 196 5.85 12.44 -29.71
N SER A 197 4.74 13.15 -29.92
CA SER A 197 3.57 12.62 -30.63
C SER A 197 3.90 12.28 -32.09
N GLU A 198 4.62 13.18 -32.78
CA GLU A 198 5.09 12.92 -34.14
C GLU A 198 6.04 11.72 -34.19
N TRP A 199 6.95 11.59 -33.22
CA TRP A 199 7.87 10.46 -33.13
C TRP A 199 7.11 9.14 -32.96
N HIS A 200 6.14 9.08 -32.04
CA HIS A 200 5.27 7.92 -31.89
C HIS A 200 4.51 7.62 -33.18
N LYS A 201 3.87 8.62 -33.81
CA LYS A 201 3.12 8.42 -35.06
C LYS A 201 3.98 7.88 -36.19
N LYS A 202 5.19 8.43 -36.40
CA LYS A 202 6.14 7.99 -37.42
C LYS A 202 6.64 6.58 -37.14
N THR A 203 6.98 6.29 -35.88
CA THR A 203 7.51 4.99 -35.45
C THR A 203 6.43 3.90 -35.54
N THR A 204 5.22 4.18 -35.08
CA THR A 204 4.07 3.29 -35.18
C THR A 204 3.72 3.02 -36.64
N LYS A 205 3.56 4.06 -37.48
CA LYS A 205 3.27 3.89 -38.92
C LYS A 205 4.32 3.04 -39.65
N PHE A 206 5.59 3.13 -39.24
CA PHE A 206 6.65 2.37 -39.87
C PHE A 206 6.64 0.89 -39.46
N ASN A 207 6.45 0.59 -38.17
CA ASN A 207 6.62 -0.75 -37.61
C ASN A 207 5.32 -1.57 -37.52
N GLU A 208 4.17 -0.91 -37.35
CA GLU A 208 2.90 -1.59 -37.05
C GLU A 208 2.39 -2.39 -38.25
N ARG A 209 1.89 -3.60 -37.96
CA ARG A 209 1.13 -4.41 -38.91
C ARG A 209 -0.21 -3.73 -39.22
N SER A 210 -0.31 -3.17 -40.42
CA SER A 210 -1.50 -2.44 -40.89
C SER A 210 -1.79 -2.79 -42.36
N ASP A 211 -2.91 -2.30 -42.88
CA ASP A 211 -3.29 -2.46 -44.30
C ASP A 211 -2.30 -1.77 -45.26
N THR A 212 -1.52 -0.81 -44.77
CA THR A 212 -0.44 -0.13 -45.51
C THR A 212 0.90 -0.35 -44.81
N PRO A 213 1.42 -1.58 -44.79
CA PRO A 213 2.64 -1.88 -44.06
C PRO A 213 3.86 -1.25 -44.75
N ILE A 214 4.79 -0.71 -43.95
CA ILE A 214 6.08 -0.22 -44.45
C ILE A 214 7.18 -1.24 -44.16
N LEU A 215 7.38 -1.58 -42.88
CA LEU A 215 8.40 -2.56 -42.47
C LEU A 215 7.88 -4.00 -42.46
N TYR A 216 6.58 -4.19 -42.24
CA TYR A 216 5.94 -5.50 -42.17
C TYR A 216 5.78 -6.10 -43.58
N ASP A 217 6.89 -6.47 -44.20
CA ASP A 217 6.97 -7.08 -45.53
C ASP A 217 7.82 -8.36 -45.46
N TYR A 218 7.47 -9.37 -46.28
CA TYR A 218 8.12 -10.70 -46.32
C TYR A 218 8.21 -11.46 -44.99
N MET A 219 7.18 -11.34 -44.13
CA MET A 219 7.16 -11.98 -42.81
C MET A 219 6.87 -13.49 -42.87
N ILE A 220 7.91 -14.32 -43.05
CA ILE A 220 7.83 -15.79 -42.95
C ILE A 220 7.97 -16.26 -41.49
N ASN A 221 8.95 -15.72 -40.77
CA ASN A 221 9.17 -15.99 -39.35
C ASN A 221 8.85 -14.73 -38.56
N LEU A 222 7.82 -14.80 -37.74
CA LEU A 222 7.35 -13.65 -36.96
C LEU A 222 8.25 -13.42 -35.73
N PRO A 223 8.54 -12.15 -35.39
CA PRO A 223 9.12 -11.82 -34.09
C PRO A 223 8.11 -12.09 -32.98
N SER A 224 8.59 -12.22 -31.74
CA SER A 224 7.78 -12.68 -30.61
C SER A 224 6.52 -11.86 -30.36
N TRP A 225 6.61 -10.54 -30.46
CA TRP A 225 5.46 -9.66 -30.24
C TRP A 225 4.33 -9.92 -31.25
N GLU A 226 4.65 -9.89 -32.54
CA GLU A 226 3.69 -10.18 -33.63
C GLU A 226 3.18 -11.63 -33.58
N TYR A 227 4.06 -12.58 -33.27
CA TYR A 227 3.70 -13.98 -33.16
C TYR A 227 2.63 -14.20 -32.08
N TYR A 228 2.79 -13.60 -30.90
CA TYR A 228 1.83 -13.73 -29.80
C TYR A 228 0.60 -12.84 -29.95
N ASP A 229 0.72 -11.69 -30.62
CA ASP A 229 -0.42 -10.83 -30.95
C ASP A 229 -1.42 -11.53 -31.88
N ILE A 230 -0.90 -12.25 -32.88
CA ILE A 230 -1.71 -13.03 -33.82
C ILE A 230 -2.18 -14.34 -33.15
N ASN A 231 -1.30 -15.06 -32.46
CA ASN A 231 -1.58 -16.41 -31.94
C ASN A 231 -1.83 -16.40 -30.42
N ARG A 232 -2.94 -15.79 -29.99
CA ARG A 232 -3.32 -15.63 -28.57
C ARG A 232 -3.37 -16.94 -27.78
N ARG A 233 -3.82 -18.03 -28.42
CA ARG A 233 -3.80 -19.36 -27.82
C ARG A 233 -2.38 -19.80 -27.43
N ILE A 234 -1.42 -19.63 -28.34
CA ILE A 234 -0.03 -20.03 -28.12
C ILE A 234 0.61 -19.16 -27.04
N PHE A 235 0.26 -17.86 -27.00
CA PHE A 235 0.67 -16.98 -25.92
C PHE A 235 0.20 -17.51 -24.56
N LEU A 236 -1.08 -17.87 -24.43
CA LEU A 236 -1.63 -18.42 -23.19
C LEU A 236 -0.94 -19.73 -22.78
N GLU A 237 -0.75 -20.67 -23.71
CA GLU A 237 -0.08 -21.95 -23.45
C GLU A 237 1.38 -21.74 -22.99
N ASN A 238 2.14 -20.89 -23.69
CA ASN A 238 3.52 -20.58 -23.34
C ASN A 238 3.63 -19.82 -22.03
N LEU A 239 2.69 -18.92 -21.73
CA LEU A 239 2.65 -18.18 -20.47
C LEU A 239 2.37 -19.12 -19.30
N VAL A 240 1.32 -19.96 -19.38
CA VAL A 240 1.00 -20.94 -18.33
C VAL A 240 2.16 -21.90 -18.12
N TYR A 241 2.76 -22.41 -19.21
CA TYR A 241 3.93 -23.26 -19.11
C TYR A 241 5.11 -22.55 -18.43
N PHE A 242 5.40 -21.29 -18.80
CA PHE A 242 6.47 -20.51 -18.18
C PHE A 242 6.26 -20.31 -16.68
N LEU A 243 5.06 -19.89 -16.28
CA LEU A 243 4.70 -19.67 -14.87
C LEU A 243 4.80 -20.97 -14.07
N LEU A 244 4.30 -22.09 -14.62
CA LEU A 244 4.38 -23.40 -13.98
C LEU A 244 5.81 -23.95 -13.96
N ARG A 245 6.59 -23.81 -15.03
CA ARG A 245 7.93 -24.39 -15.15
C ARG A 245 8.98 -23.67 -14.32
N THR A 246 8.83 -22.35 -14.12
CA THR A 246 9.83 -21.50 -13.46
C THR A 246 9.37 -20.98 -12.10
N GLY A 247 8.05 -20.77 -11.92
CA GLY A 247 7.51 -20.12 -10.73
C GLY A 247 7.85 -18.62 -10.63
N LEU A 248 8.22 -17.98 -11.74
CA LEU A 248 8.50 -16.54 -11.83
C LEU A 248 7.26 -15.73 -12.18
N CYS A 249 7.38 -14.41 -12.08
CA CYS A 249 6.33 -13.46 -12.48
C CYS A 249 6.26 -13.30 -14.01
N TYR A 250 5.07 -12.98 -14.53
CA TYR A 250 4.84 -12.70 -15.96
C TYR A 250 5.73 -11.57 -16.50
N LYS A 251 6.22 -10.65 -15.65
CA LYS A 251 7.16 -9.58 -16.02
C LYS A 251 8.49 -10.11 -16.58
N PHE A 252 8.84 -11.36 -16.27
CA PHE A 252 10.03 -12.04 -16.77
C PHE A 252 9.72 -13.03 -17.91
N PHE A 253 8.53 -12.92 -18.53
CA PHE A 253 8.18 -13.76 -19.67
C PHE A 253 9.24 -13.62 -20.77
N PRO A 254 9.88 -14.73 -21.21
CA PRO A 254 11.00 -14.64 -22.12
C PRO A 254 10.52 -14.23 -23.50
N GLU A 255 11.25 -13.31 -24.12
CA GLU A 255 10.98 -12.91 -25.50
C GLU A 255 11.11 -14.12 -26.44
N LEU A 256 12.21 -14.87 -26.34
CA LEU A 256 12.41 -16.10 -27.11
C LEU A 256 12.19 -17.34 -26.25
N PHE A 257 11.20 -18.14 -26.63
CA PHE A 257 10.87 -19.37 -25.92
C PHE A 257 11.82 -20.51 -26.32
N SER A 258 12.40 -21.19 -25.32
CA SER A 258 13.34 -22.30 -25.55
C SER A 258 12.70 -23.43 -26.35
N TRP A 259 13.42 -23.97 -27.34
CA TRP A 259 12.95 -25.09 -28.16
C TRP A 259 12.62 -26.31 -27.30
N LYS A 260 13.36 -26.56 -26.21
CA LYS A 260 13.10 -27.66 -25.27
C LYS A 260 11.71 -27.54 -24.63
N TRP A 261 11.31 -26.32 -24.31
CA TRP A 261 9.99 -26.05 -23.74
C TRP A 261 8.91 -26.18 -24.80
N LYS A 262 9.15 -25.72 -26.03
CA LYS A 262 8.21 -25.93 -27.15
C LYS A 262 7.97 -27.42 -27.40
N THR A 263 9.02 -28.22 -27.50
CA THR A 263 8.88 -29.68 -27.69
C THR A 263 8.10 -30.32 -26.55
N HIS A 264 8.38 -29.96 -25.29
CA HIS A 264 7.62 -30.49 -24.16
C HIS A 264 6.15 -30.07 -24.20
N ILE A 265 5.83 -28.82 -24.58
CA ILE A 265 4.44 -28.38 -24.77
C ILE A 265 3.72 -29.23 -25.83
N GLU A 266 4.37 -29.54 -26.95
CA GLU A 266 3.81 -30.41 -27.98
C GLU A 266 3.54 -31.83 -27.46
N ASP A 267 4.48 -32.41 -26.69
CA ASP A 267 4.30 -33.73 -26.08
C ASP A 267 3.11 -33.75 -25.10
N LEU A 268 3.00 -32.72 -24.25
CA LEU A 268 1.89 -32.58 -23.31
C LEU A 268 0.55 -32.37 -24.03
N ARG A 269 0.56 -31.61 -25.13
CA ARG A 269 -0.62 -31.43 -25.99
C ARG A 269 -1.06 -32.74 -26.61
N PHE A 270 -0.12 -33.54 -27.09
CA PHE A 270 -0.40 -34.88 -27.62
C PHE A 270 -1.03 -35.79 -26.57
N GLN A 271 -0.46 -35.85 -25.36
CA GLN A 271 -1.00 -36.65 -24.25
C GLN A 271 -2.44 -36.26 -23.89
N TYR A 272 -2.71 -34.96 -23.79
CA TYR A 272 -4.06 -34.48 -23.51
C TYR A 272 -5.04 -34.84 -24.62
N LEU A 273 -4.66 -34.58 -25.88
CA LEU A 273 -5.51 -34.82 -27.04
C LEU A 273 -5.82 -36.31 -27.21
N GLU A 274 -4.88 -37.21 -26.94
CA GLU A 274 -5.10 -38.65 -27.02
C GLU A 274 -6.28 -39.09 -26.13
N ILE A 275 -6.32 -38.61 -24.89
CA ILE A 275 -7.36 -38.93 -23.91
C ILE A 275 -8.68 -38.24 -24.26
N ALA A 276 -8.64 -36.92 -24.47
CA ALA A 276 -9.83 -36.12 -24.74
C ALA A 276 -10.52 -36.52 -26.06
N GLN A 277 -9.74 -36.80 -27.11
CA GLN A 277 -10.27 -37.22 -28.41
C GLN A 277 -10.93 -38.59 -28.34
N ARG A 278 -10.31 -39.55 -27.64
CA ARG A 278 -10.89 -40.89 -27.46
C ARG A 278 -12.22 -40.82 -26.73
N ARG A 279 -12.30 -40.00 -25.67
CA ARG A 279 -13.52 -39.79 -24.89
C ARG A 279 -14.61 -39.11 -25.71
N ARG A 280 -14.27 -38.01 -26.40
CA ARG A 280 -15.17 -37.31 -27.31
C ARG A 280 -15.71 -38.25 -28.39
N LYS A 281 -14.85 -39.03 -29.04
CA LYS A 281 -15.24 -40.02 -30.06
C LYS A 281 -16.25 -41.01 -29.51
N ASN A 282 -15.99 -41.60 -28.34
CA ASN A 282 -16.89 -42.59 -27.75
C ASN A 282 -18.26 -41.98 -27.41
N TYR A 283 -18.28 -40.79 -26.83
CA TYR A 283 -19.52 -40.08 -26.49
C TYR A 283 -20.28 -39.60 -27.73
N GLN A 284 -19.58 -39.04 -28.70
CA GLN A 284 -20.18 -38.52 -29.93
C GLN A 284 -20.82 -39.65 -30.75
N LEU A 285 -20.14 -40.80 -30.86
CA LEU A 285 -20.66 -41.95 -31.59
C LEU A 285 -21.83 -42.63 -30.84
N SER A 286 -21.79 -42.67 -29.50
CA SER A 286 -22.89 -43.25 -28.73
C SER A 286 -24.14 -42.36 -28.70
N THR A 287 -23.98 -41.04 -28.78
CA THR A 287 -25.08 -40.07 -28.79
C THR A 287 -25.50 -39.62 -30.20
N GLU A 288 -24.82 -40.13 -31.23
CA GLU A 288 -25.03 -39.79 -32.65
C GLU A 288 -25.03 -38.27 -32.94
N LYS A 289 -24.31 -37.49 -32.12
CA LYS A 289 -24.23 -36.04 -32.27
C LYS A 289 -23.33 -35.66 -33.45
N ARG A 290 -23.80 -34.74 -34.30
CA ARG A 290 -23.03 -34.23 -35.45
C ARG A 290 -21.70 -33.63 -35.03
N GLU A 291 -21.68 -32.89 -33.93
CA GLU A 291 -20.48 -32.23 -33.42
C GLU A 291 -20.54 -32.15 -31.89
N VAL A 292 -19.40 -32.40 -31.26
CA VAL A 292 -19.21 -32.33 -29.81
C VAL A 292 -17.85 -31.67 -29.57
N PRO A 293 -17.71 -30.70 -28.65
CA PRO A 293 -16.40 -30.14 -28.30
C PRO A 293 -15.50 -31.19 -27.63
N LEU A 294 -14.19 -30.92 -27.56
CA LEU A 294 -13.35 -31.64 -26.61
C LEU A 294 -13.67 -31.12 -25.19
N GLU A 295 -13.54 -31.96 -24.16
CA GLU A 295 -13.76 -31.47 -22.78
C GLU A 295 -12.83 -30.29 -22.50
N LEU A 296 -13.29 -29.29 -21.74
CA LEU A 296 -12.51 -28.08 -21.41
C LEU A 296 -12.00 -27.28 -22.63
N GLN A 297 -12.52 -27.53 -23.82
CA GLN A 297 -12.14 -26.82 -25.04
C GLN A 297 -13.39 -26.35 -25.79
N PRO A 298 -13.31 -25.21 -26.49
CA PRO A 298 -14.41 -24.75 -27.32
C PRO A 298 -14.52 -25.63 -28.57
N THR A 299 -15.72 -25.70 -29.12
CA THR A 299 -15.97 -26.36 -30.42
C THR A 299 -15.28 -25.61 -31.55
N ASP A 300 -15.29 -24.29 -31.48
CA ASP A 300 -14.70 -23.37 -32.45
C ASP A 300 -13.64 -22.49 -31.77
N TYR A 301 -12.38 -22.77 -32.10
CA TYR A 301 -11.24 -22.03 -31.58
C TYR A 301 -11.08 -20.64 -32.21
N GLU A 302 -11.51 -20.45 -33.45
CA GLU A 302 -11.27 -19.21 -34.20
C GLU A 302 -12.22 -18.10 -33.76
N HIS A 303 -13.51 -18.43 -33.57
CA HIS A 303 -14.52 -17.42 -33.27
C HIS A 303 -14.88 -17.33 -31.78
N LYS A 304 -14.71 -18.43 -31.03
CA LYS A 304 -15.15 -18.53 -29.62
C LYS A 304 -14.05 -18.98 -28.67
N GLY A 305 -12.83 -19.16 -29.19
CA GLY A 305 -11.68 -19.64 -28.44
C GLY A 305 -11.40 -18.81 -27.20
N GLU A 306 -11.19 -17.52 -27.40
CA GLU A 306 -10.77 -16.59 -26.35
C GLU A 306 -11.84 -16.42 -25.27
N GLU A 307 -13.08 -16.15 -25.67
CA GLU A 307 -14.20 -15.97 -24.73
C GLU A 307 -14.40 -17.20 -23.85
N TYR A 308 -14.31 -18.40 -24.43
CA TYR A 308 -14.46 -19.66 -23.70
C TYR A 308 -13.36 -19.83 -22.65
N HIS A 309 -12.08 -19.67 -23.02
CA HIS A 309 -10.98 -19.83 -22.06
C HIS A 309 -10.99 -18.74 -21.00
N MET A 310 -11.37 -17.50 -21.34
CA MET A 310 -11.53 -16.43 -20.36
C MET A 310 -12.59 -16.77 -19.32
N LYS A 311 -13.78 -17.23 -19.75
CA LYS A 311 -14.83 -17.69 -18.83
C LYS A 311 -14.34 -18.86 -17.98
N LEU A 312 -13.67 -19.85 -18.58
CA LEU A 312 -13.15 -21.02 -17.87
C LEU A 312 -12.13 -20.63 -16.78
N LEU A 313 -11.19 -19.74 -17.10
CA LEU A 313 -10.19 -19.27 -16.16
C LEU A 313 -10.80 -18.41 -15.06
N GLN A 314 -11.81 -17.58 -15.37
CA GLN A 314 -12.56 -16.82 -14.37
C GLN A 314 -13.31 -17.77 -13.42
N HIS A 315 -13.99 -18.78 -13.96
CA HIS A 315 -14.68 -19.79 -13.15
C HIS A 315 -13.70 -20.52 -12.21
N PHE A 316 -12.54 -20.95 -12.72
CA PHE A 316 -11.52 -21.58 -11.87
C PHE A 316 -10.96 -20.64 -10.82
N ARG A 317 -10.69 -19.37 -11.17
CA ARG A 317 -10.22 -18.36 -10.22
C ARG A 317 -11.24 -18.13 -9.10
N ASP A 318 -12.51 -17.94 -9.46
CA ASP A 318 -13.56 -17.58 -8.52
C ASP A 318 -13.89 -18.78 -7.60
N TYR A 319 -13.94 -20.00 -8.15
CA TYR A 319 -14.07 -21.22 -7.37
C TYR A 319 -12.88 -21.41 -6.41
N GLN A 320 -11.66 -21.21 -6.91
CA GLN A 320 -10.45 -21.30 -6.08
C GLN A 320 -10.47 -20.27 -4.95
N ASN A 321 -10.89 -19.03 -5.21
CA ASN A 321 -10.99 -17.98 -4.19
C ASN A 321 -12.00 -18.35 -3.10
N LEU A 322 -13.17 -18.88 -3.45
CA LEU A 322 -14.15 -19.35 -2.47
C LEU A 322 -13.61 -20.50 -1.60
N VAL A 323 -12.91 -21.46 -2.22
CA VAL A 323 -12.26 -22.56 -1.49
C VAL A 323 -11.17 -22.01 -0.56
N LEU A 324 -10.33 -21.09 -1.04
CA LEU A 324 -9.30 -20.45 -0.22
C LEU A 324 -9.89 -19.69 0.96
N SER A 325 -10.94 -18.89 0.75
CA SER A 325 -11.64 -18.18 1.82
C SER A 325 -12.18 -19.14 2.89
N ARG A 326 -12.77 -20.26 2.47
CA ARG A 326 -13.22 -21.32 3.40
C ARG A 326 -12.07 -21.91 4.21
N LEU A 327 -10.94 -22.21 3.56
CA LEU A 327 -9.77 -22.78 4.25
C LEU A 327 -9.09 -21.75 5.18
N MET A 328 -9.05 -20.49 4.79
CA MET A 328 -8.50 -19.40 5.62
C MET A 328 -9.34 -19.13 6.86
N ALA A 329 -10.67 -19.25 6.77
CA ALA A 329 -11.58 -19.01 7.91
C ALA A 329 -11.27 -19.90 9.13
N HIS A 330 -10.78 -21.12 8.90
CA HIS A 330 -10.40 -22.06 9.96
C HIS A 330 -8.88 -22.26 10.09
N TYR A 331 -8.07 -21.35 9.53
CA TYR A 331 -6.59 -21.43 9.57
C TYR A 331 -6.01 -22.72 8.98
N ILE A 332 -6.72 -23.32 8.03
CA ILE A 332 -6.32 -24.56 7.36
C ILE A 332 -5.40 -24.26 6.16
N PHE A 333 -5.56 -23.08 5.54
CA PHE A 333 -4.76 -22.70 4.39
C PHE A 333 -3.28 -22.49 4.78
N LEU A 334 -2.37 -23.26 4.16
CA LEU A 334 -0.91 -23.18 4.36
C LEU A 334 -0.44 -23.37 5.82
N CYS A 335 -1.09 -24.26 6.59
CA CYS A 335 -0.76 -24.53 7.99
C CYS A 335 0.43 -25.50 8.19
N ASP A 336 1.27 -25.71 7.19
CA ASP A 336 2.47 -26.55 7.28
C ASP A 336 3.44 -26.09 8.38
N PRO A 337 4.01 -27.00 9.19
CA PRO A 337 4.04 -28.47 9.04
C PRO A 337 2.83 -29.23 9.62
N PHE A 338 1.82 -28.52 10.11
CA PHE A 338 0.65 -29.13 10.71
C PHE A 338 -0.29 -29.70 9.64
N ILE A 339 -0.93 -30.82 9.96
CA ILE A 339 -1.95 -31.45 9.13
C ILE A 339 -3.32 -31.15 9.75
N PRO A 340 -4.22 -30.44 9.05
CA PRO A 340 -5.56 -30.13 9.54
C PRO A 340 -6.41 -31.41 9.60
N VAL A 341 -7.23 -31.59 10.62
CA VAL A 341 -8.11 -32.75 10.82
C VAL A 341 -9.51 -32.26 11.21
N GLN A 342 -10.51 -32.62 10.41
CA GLN A 342 -11.92 -32.22 10.63
C GLN A 342 -12.89 -33.40 10.74
N THR A 343 -12.45 -34.62 10.42
CA THR A 343 -13.29 -35.84 10.45
C THR A 343 -12.59 -36.96 11.19
N MET A 344 -13.38 -37.87 11.77
CA MET A 344 -12.86 -39.06 12.45
C MET A 344 -12.03 -39.95 11.51
N GLU A 345 -12.47 -40.09 10.25
CA GLU A 345 -11.74 -40.86 9.25
C GLU A 345 -10.34 -40.29 8.97
N MET A 346 -10.24 -38.97 8.88
CA MET A 346 -8.97 -38.29 8.67
C MET A 346 -8.04 -38.44 9.87
N LEU A 347 -8.59 -38.35 11.09
CA LEU A 347 -7.83 -38.60 12.32
C LEU A 347 -7.24 -40.01 12.32
N GLN A 348 -8.06 -41.02 12.02
CA GLN A 348 -7.59 -42.41 11.93
C GLN A 348 -6.55 -42.60 10.82
N TYR A 349 -6.72 -41.94 9.68
CA TYR A 349 -5.77 -42.01 8.59
C TYR A 349 -4.40 -41.43 8.98
N VAL A 350 -4.38 -40.27 9.62
CA VAL A 350 -3.14 -39.61 10.06
C VAL A 350 -2.44 -40.43 11.14
N LEU A 351 -3.18 -40.95 12.13
CA LEU A 351 -2.64 -41.81 13.19
C LEU A 351 -2.12 -43.16 12.66
N ARG A 352 -2.66 -43.68 11.57
CA ARG A 352 -2.15 -44.89 10.89
C ARG A 352 -0.92 -44.61 10.02
N SER A 353 -0.83 -43.40 9.46
CA SER A 353 0.24 -43.02 8.53
C SER A 353 1.53 -42.60 9.24
N TYR A 354 1.43 -42.14 10.48
CA TYR A 354 2.57 -41.66 11.27
C TYR A 354 2.64 -42.38 12.62
N GLU A 355 3.79 -43.01 12.91
CA GLU A 355 4.05 -43.62 14.21
C GLU A 355 4.47 -42.56 15.23
N GLY A 356 3.50 -42.12 16.05
CA GLY A 356 3.69 -41.03 17.01
C GLY A 356 3.40 -39.64 16.41
N GLY A 357 3.31 -38.62 17.25
CA GLY A 357 2.91 -37.25 16.87
C GLY A 357 2.02 -36.61 17.94
N LYS A 358 1.63 -35.35 17.73
CA LYS A 358 0.84 -34.57 18.70
C LYS A 358 -0.33 -33.88 18.01
N LEU A 359 -1.49 -33.86 18.67
CA LEU A 359 -2.67 -33.15 18.19
C LEU A 359 -2.85 -31.87 18.99
N TYR A 360 -3.10 -30.77 18.29
CA TYR A 360 -3.28 -29.45 18.85
C TYR A 360 -4.65 -28.88 18.54
N LYS A 361 -5.18 -28.13 19.49
CA LYS A 361 -6.36 -27.27 19.35
C LYS A 361 -5.91 -25.82 19.47
N LEU A 362 -6.48 -24.94 18.65
CA LEU A 362 -6.25 -23.50 18.79
C LEU A 362 -7.20 -22.94 19.86
N ASN A 363 -6.74 -21.95 20.64
CA ASN A 363 -7.52 -21.33 21.71
C ASN A 363 -8.68 -20.44 21.21
N ASN A 364 -8.88 -20.35 19.90
CA ASN A 364 -10.00 -19.63 19.31
C ASN A 364 -11.15 -20.62 19.04
N ASP A 365 -12.24 -20.49 19.78
CA ASP A 365 -13.43 -21.34 19.69
C ASP A 365 -14.13 -21.29 18.32
N GLN A 366 -13.79 -20.31 17.47
CA GLN A 366 -14.30 -20.20 16.10
C GLN A 366 -13.59 -21.16 15.12
N VAL A 367 -12.47 -21.75 15.51
CA VAL A 367 -11.71 -22.66 14.64
C VAL A 367 -12.31 -24.06 14.70
N ASN A 368 -12.89 -24.48 13.57
CA ASN A 368 -13.53 -25.78 13.42
C ASN A 368 -12.56 -26.85 12.87
N CYS A 369 -11.39 -27.00 13.50
CA CYS A 369 -10.36 -27.95 13.06
C CYS A 369 -9.37 -28.29 14.18
N LEU A 370 -8.83 -29.52 14.16
CA LEU A 370 -7.68 -29.93 14.97
C LEU A 370 -6.42 -30.00 14.11
N PHE A 371 -5.25 -29.78 14.68
CA PHE A 371 -3.98 -29.71 13.94
C PHE A 371 -3.01 -30.77 14.42
N TYR A 372 -2.67 -31.71 13.55
CA TYR A 372 -1.72 -32.78 13.85
C TYR A 372 -0.31 -32.38 13.46
N LEU A 373 0.64 -32.52 14.38
CA LEU A 373 2.07 -32.35 14.10
C LEU A 373 2.74 -33.73 14.00
N PRO A 374 3.27 -34.10 12.82
CA PRO A 374 4.03 -35.33 12.64
C PRO A 374 5.32 -35.35 13.49
N PRO A 375 5.80 -36.52 13.92
CA PRO A 375 6.88 -36.65 14.91
C PRO A 375 8.25 -36.21 14.37
N ASN A 376 8.44 -36.27 13.04
CA ASN A 376 9.67 -35.90 12.35
C ASN A 376 9.67 -34.44 11.86
N CYS A 377 8.67 -33.64 12.22
CA CYS A 377 8.57 -32.23 11.85
C CYS A 377 8.69 -31.36 13.10
N ASP A 378 9.50 -30.31 13.01
CA ASP A 378 9.50 -29.23 13.99
C ASP A 378 8.61 -28.10 13.50
N GLU A 379 8.09 -27.25 14.39
CA GLU A 379 7.18 -26.13 14.06
C GLU A 379 7.70 -25.23 12.92
N ASN A 380 9.02 -25.16 12.73
CA ASN A 380 9.68 -24.34 11.72
C ASN A 380 10.31 -25.16 10.57
N LYS A 381 10.21 -26.50 10.59
CA LYS A 381 10.91 -27.37 9.64
C LYS A 381 10.04 -28.54 9.19
N THR A 382 9.54 -28.44 7.96
CA THR A 382 8.81 -29.51 7.29
C THR A 382 9.80 -30.48 6.64
N ASN A 383 9.93 -31.69 7.19
CA ASN A 383 10.76 -32.74 6.59
C ASN A 383 10.00 -33.62 5.59
N ILE A 384 8.67 -33.47 5.51
CA ILE A 384 7.81 -34.24 4.62
C ILE A 384 7.29 -33.29 3.55
N THR A 385 7.94 -33.24 2.38
CA THR A 385 7.40 -32.58 1.20
C THR A 385 7.16 -33.63 0.12
N TYR A 386 5.89 -33.82 -0.25
CA TYR A 386 5.53 -34.72 -1.34
C TYR A 386 5.97 -34.13 -2.68
N LYS A 387 6.40 -34.98 -3.60
CA LYS A 387 6.53 -34.54 -5.00
C LYS A 387 5.14 -34.27 -5.59
N PRO A 388 5.00 -33.31 -6.53
CA PRO A 388 3.70 -32.94 -7.09
C PRO A 388 2.90 -34.13 -7.66
N LEU A 389 3.56 -35.05 -8.39
CA LEU A 389 2.89 -36.23 -8.95
C LEU A 389 2.45 -37.23 -7.88
N GLU A 390 3.22 -37.37 -6.79
CA GLU A 390 2.86 -38.23 -5.66
C GLU A 390 1.62 -37.68 -4.94
N ALA A 391 1.58 -36.35 -4.74
CA ALA A 391 0.42 -35.67 -4.16
C ALA A 391 -0.85 -35.88 -5.01
N LEU A 392 -0.75 -35.74 -6.34
CA LEU A 392 -1.88 -36.01 -7.24
C LEU A 392 -2.32 -37.47 -7.21
N THR A 393 -1.37 -38.41 -7.16
CA THR A 393 -1.66 -39.85 -7.11
C THR A 393 -2.36 -40.22 -5.80
N ASN A 394 -1.90 -39.67 -4.68
CA ASN A 394 -2.53 -39.86 -3.38
C ASN A 394 -3.95 -39.28 -3.35
N PHE A 395 -4.14 -38.07 -3.91
CA PHE A 395 -5.45 -37.46 -4.04
C PHE A 395 -6.41 -38.31 -4.89
N ASN A 396 -5.96 -38.80 -6.05
CA ASN A 396 -6.78 -39.66 -6.91
C ASN A 396 -7.13 -40.99 -6.21
N ARG A 397 -6.17 -41.60 -5.48
CA ARG A 397 -6.43 -42.83 -4.71
C ARG A 397 -7.49 -42.60 -3.62
N TYR A 398 -7.44 -41.45 -2.94
CA TYR A 398 -8.47 -41.08 -1.96
C TYR A 398 -9.85 -40.97 -2.62
N LEU A 399 -9.97 -40.27 -3.74
CA LEU A 399 -11.23 -40.14 -4.47
C LEU A 399 -11.77 -41.51 -4.93
N GLN A 400 -10.90 -42.37 -5.46
CA GLN A 400 -11.26 -43.74 -5.83
C GLN A 400 -11.77 -44.55 -4.63
N GLY A 401 -11.15 -44.40 -3.46
CA GLY A 401 -11.63 -45.01 -2.21
C GLY A 401 -13.01 -44.53 -1.78
N LYS A 402 -13.37 -43.28 -2.12
CA LYS A 402 -14.71 -42.71 -1.94
C LYS A 402 -15.69 -43.01 -3.08
N ASN A 403 -15.29 -43.82 -4.07
CA ASN A 403 -16.05 -44.05 -5.31
C ASN A 403 -16.36 -42.77 -6.11
N ILE A 404 -15.57 -41.71 -5.92
CA ILE A 404 -15.66 -40.48 -6.70
C ILE A 404 -14.68 -40.59 -7.86
N LYS A 405 -15.18 -40.43 -9.09
CA LYS A 405 -14.35 -40.46 -10.30
C LYS A 405 -14.27 -39.07 -10.91
N LEU A 406 -13.05 -38.59 -11.11
CA LEU A 406 -12.81 -37.39 -11.91
C LEU A 406 -12.99 -37.71 -13.40
N ASN A 407 -13.31 -36.69 -14.19
CA ASN A 407 -13.27 -36.81 -15.64
C ASN A 407 -11.83 -37.11 -16.09
N ASP A 408 -11.67 -38.07 -16.99
CA ASP A 408 -10.34 -38.52 -17.44
C ASP A 408 -9.53 -37.38 -18.06
N SER A 409 -10.17 -36.50 -18.84
CA SER A 409 -9.51 -35.33 -19.44
C SER A 409 -9.13 -34.28 -18.39
N TYR A 410 -9.94 -34.10 -17.33
CA TYR A 410 -9.59 -33.21 -16.22
C TYR A 410 -8.43 -33.77 -15.40
N PHE A 411 -8.42 -35.08 -15.13
CA PHE A 411 -7.30 -35.73 -14.45
C PHE A 411 -6.00 -35.64 -15.28
N ALA A 412 -6.07 -35.87 -16.59
CA ALA A 412 -4.93 -35.70 -17.49
C ALA A 412 -4.39 -34.26 -17.46
N PHE A 413 -5.28 -33.27 -17.41
CA PHE A 413 -4.90 -31.87 -17.28
C PHE A 413 -4.16 -31.58 -15.96
N LEU A 414 -4.66 -32.09 -14.82
CA LEU A 414 -3.98 -31.98 -13.53
C LEU A 414 -2.62 -32.70 -13.54
N GLN A 415 -2.53 -33.83 -14.22
CA GLN A 415 -1.28 -34.58 -14.37
C GLN A 415 -0.25 -33.78 -15.17
N ILE A 416 -0.65 -33.13 -16.26
CA ILE A 416 0.22 -32.24 -17.05
C ILE A 416 0.75 -31.10 -16.18
N PHE A 417 -0.12 -30.42 -15.42
CA PHE A 417 0.30 -29.32 -14.55
C PHE A 417 1.28 -29.76 -13.47
N THR A 418 1.01 -30.88 -12.82
CA THR A 418 1.88 -31.43 -11.78
C THR A 418 3.21 -31.94 -12.34
N GLN A 419 3.22 -32.50 -13.55
CA GLN A 419 4.45 -32.85 -14.27
C GLN A 419 5.31 -31.61 -14.55
N ILE A 420 4.72 -30.53 -15.08
CA ILE A 420 5.47 -29.27 -15.35
C ILE A 420 6.06 -28.69 -14.05
N ILE A 421 5.34 -28.75 -12.94
CA ILE A 421 5.84 -28.28 -11.64
C ILE A 421 6.99 -29.17 -11.15
N GLN A 422 6.89 -30.49 -11.33
CA GLN A 422 7.93 -31.43 -10.92
C GLN A 422 9.25 -31.21 -11.68
N GLU A 423 9.20 -30.71 -12.92
CA GLU A 423 10.39 -30.33 -13.69
C GLU A 423 11.22 -29.19 -13.06
N ARG A 424 10.69 -28.49 -12.03
CA ARG A 424 11.48 -27.50 -11.26
C ARG A 424 12.62 -28.14 -10.47
N GLY A 425 12.57 -29.44 -10.19
CA GLY A 425 13.55 -30.17 -9.39
C GLY A 425 13.20 -30.21 -7.91
N ASP A 426 14.21 -30.38 -7.05
CA ASP A 426 14.00 -30.66 -5.62
C ASP A 426 13.32 -29.49 -4.87
N PHE A 427 13.70 -28.25 -5.19
CA PHE A 427 13.14 -27.03 -4.59
C PHE A 427 11.96 -26.48 -5.42
N TRP A 428 11.03 -27.35 -5.78
CA TRP A 428 9.90 -26.97 -6.65
C TRP A 428 8.96 -25.93 -6.03
N LEU A 429 8.82 -25.96 -4.69
CA LEU A 429 7.97 -25.06 -3.91
C LEU A 429 8.77 -24.20 -2.92
N THR A 430 9.43 -24.80 -1.94
CA THR A 430 10.14 -24.13 -0.85
C THR A 430 11.67 -24.20 -1.00
N ILE A 431 12.35 -23.22 -0.41
CA ILE A 431 13.80 -23.17 -0.22
C ILE A 431 14.15 -23.85 1.13
N PRO A 432 15.39 -24.34 1.36
CA PRO A 432 15.78 -24.82 2.69
C PRO A 432 15.47 -23.81 3.80
N ASN A 433 14.81 -24.30 4.87
CA ASN A 433 14.35 -23.50 6.02
C ASN A 433 13.24 -22.46 5.70
N GLU A 434 12.54 -22.61 4.57
CA GLU A 434 11.34 -21.84 4.22
C GLU A 434 10.09 -22.69 4.46
N ASN A 435 9.13 -22.16 5.19
CA ASN A 435 7.79 -22.73 5.36
C ASN A 435 6.90 -22.37 4.16
N ILE A 436 5.84 -23.15 3.93
CA ILE A 436 4.98 -22.98 2.75
C ILE A 436 4.30 -21.60 2.73
N ALA A 437 3.86 -21.09 3.89
CA ALA A 437 3.27 -19.76 4.01
C ALA A 437 4.21 -18.65 3.51
N ASP A 438 5.49 -18.68 3.88
CA ASP A 438 6.45 -17.66 3.43
C ASP A 438 6.80 -17.84 1.94
N SER A 439 6.88 -19.08 1.45
CA SER A 439 7.04 -19.35 0.01
C SER A 439 5.86 -18.84 -0.82
N PHE A 440 4.64 -18.98 -0.32
CA PHE A 440 3.44 -18.44 -0.95
C PHE A 440 3.53 -16.91 -1.05
N LEU A 441 3.80 -16.20 0.04
CA LEU A 441 3.94 -14.74 0.02
C LEU A 441 5.10 -14.24 -0.85
N ARG A 442 6.20 -14.99 -0.90
CA ARG A 442 7.34 -14.68 -1.76
C ARG A 442 6.97 -14.72 -3.26
N ARG A 443 6.11 -15.66 -3.64
CA ARG A 443 5.70 -15.89 -5.03
C ARG A 443 4.43 -15.12 -5.42
N TYR A 444 3.59 -14.75 -4.45
CA TYR A 444 2.36 -14.02 -4.70
C TYR A 444 2.66 -12.63 -5.28
N ASN A 445 1.81 -12.17 -6.20
CA ASN A 445 1.98 -10.87 -6.81
C ASN A 445 1.70 -9.75 -5.80
N LYS A 446 2.70 -8.91 -5.50
CA LYS A 446 2.55 -7.80 -4.54
C LYS A 446 1.63 -6.69 -5.05
N ASP A 447 1.45 -6.58 -6.36
CA ASP A 447 0.57 -5.59 -6.98
C ASP A 447 -0.91 -6.04 -6.99
N ASP A 448 -1.20 -7.26 -6.53
CA ASP A 448 -2.55 -7.83 -6.50
C ASP A 448 -3.34 -7.35 -5.27
N SER A 449 -4.63 -7.05 -5.47
CA SER A 449 -5.49 -6.49 -4.42
C SER A 449 -5.70 -7.41 -3.22
N LEU A 450 -5.51 -8.73 -3.38
CA LEU A 450 -5.65 -9.70 -2.29
C LEU A 450 -4.37 -9.90 -1.48
N PHE A 451 -3.23 -9.34 -1.92
CA PHE A 451 -1.96 -9.49 -1.19
C PHE A 451 -2.03 -9.05 0.28
N PRO A 452 -2.64 -7.90 0.64
CA PRO A 452 -2.79 -7.51 2.04
C PRO A 452 -3.60 -8.51 2.86
N VAL A 453 -4.66 -9.09 2.27
CA VAL A 453 -5.52 -10.10 2.92
C VAL A 453 -4.73 -11.36 3.24
N PHE A 454 -3.91 -11.84 2.31
CA PHE A 454 -3.06 -13.01 2.55
C PHE A 454 -1.94 -12.73 3.56
N ALA A 455 -1.35 -11.53 3.53
CA ALA A 455 -0.33 -11.13 4.49
C ALA A 455 -0.89 -11.04 5.92
N GLU A 456 -2.07 -10.45 6.09
CA GLU A 456 -2.80 -10.40 7.35
C GLU A 456 -3.15 -11.81 7.84
N TYR A 457 -3.70 -12.66 6.96
CA TYR A 457 -4.01 -14.05 7.29
C TYR A 457 -2.79 -14.81 7.80
N ILE A 458 -1.64 -14.70 7.14
CA ILE A 458 -0.42 -15.40 7.57
C ILE A 458 0.12 -14.84 8.89
N SER A 459 -0.04 -13.55 9.15
CA SER A 459 0.27 -12.96 10.46
C SER A 459 -0.60 -13.56 11.56
N LEU A 460 -1.93 -13.60 11.36
CA LEU A 460 -2.90 -14.18 12.29
C LEU A 460 -2.68 -15.69 12.48
N LEU A 461 -2.35 -16.40 11.40
CA LEU A 461 -2.00 -17.82 11.43
C LEU A 461 -0.82 -18.04 12.38
N LYS A 462 0.29 -17.32 12.18
CA LYS A 462 1.49 -17.43 13.03
C LYS A 462 1.20 -17.07 14.49
N GLU A 463 0.31 -16.11 14.75
CA GLU A 463 -0.08 -15.73 16.10
C GLU A 463 -0.92 -16.81 16.80
N ASN A 464 -1.96 -17.32 16.13
CA ASN A 464 -2.84 -18.35 16.70
C ASN A 464 -2.07 -19.66 16.99
N PHE A 465 -1.15 -20.05 16.11
CA PHE A 465 -0.34 -21.26 16.31
C PHE A 465 0.70 -21.14 17.44
N LYS A 466 1.03 -19.92 17.90
CA LYS A 466 1.82 -19.73 19.14
C LYS A 466 1.01 -20.07 20.38
N ASN A 467 -0.30 -19.81 20.35
CA ASN A 467 -1.23 -19.97 21.48
C ASN A 467 -2.00 -21.31 21.43
N LYS A 468 -1.44 -22.35 20.81
CA LYS A 468 -2.09 -23.66 20.68
C LYS A 468 -1.99 -24.50 21.97
N THR A 469 -2.99 -25.34 22.21
CA THR A 469 -3.02 -26.31 23.32
C THR A 469 -2.90 -27.73 22.81
N GLU A 470 -2.04 -28.53 23.44
CA GLU A 470 -1.89 -29.96 23.15
C GLU A 470 -3.06 -30.75 23.75
N ILE A 471 -3.67 -31.62 22.93
CA ILE A 471 -4.77 -32.49 23.35
C ILE A 471 -4.18 -33.81 23.82
N SER A 472 -4.73 -34.38 24.89
CA SER A 472 -4.34 -35.73 25.34
C SER A 472 -4.94 -36.81 24.42
N PRO A 473 -4.21 -37.91 24.11
CA PRO A 473 -4.69 -38.97 23.21
C PRO A 473 -6.07 -39.55 23.57
N ASN A 474 -6.37 -39.65 24.88
CA ASN A 474 -7.65 -40.16 25.37
C ASN A 474 -8.85 -39.25 25.04
N MET A 475 -8.60 -38.00 24.65
CA MET A 475 -9.63 -37.01 24.34
C MET A 475 -9.79 -36.77 22.83
N TYR A 476 -8.98 -37.40 21.98
CA TYR A 476 -9.00 -37.17 20.53
C TYR A 476 -10.37 -37.45 19.92
N GLU A 477 -10.98 -38.58 20.29
CA GLU A 477 -12.29 -38.97 19.76
C GLU A 477 -13.41 -38.04 20.27
N ASN A 478 -13.34 -37.57 21.51
CA ASN A 478 -14.35 -36.70 22.09
C ASN A 478 -14.31 -35.29 21.48
N GLU A 479 -13.12 -34.78 21.14
CA GLU A 479 -12.97 -33.44 20.56
C GLU A 479 -13.30 -33.41 19.06
N ILE A 480 -13.10 -34.51 18.31
CA ILE A 480 -13.34 -34.52 16.86
C ILE A 480 -14.82 -34.64 16.49
N VAL A 481 -15.64 -35.34 17.29
CA VAL A 481 -17.08 -35.52 17.02
C VAL A 481 -17.85 -34.20 16.85
N PRO A 482 -17.74 -33.20 17.75
CA PRO A 482 -18.43 -31.92 17.56
C PRO A 482 -17.89 -31.12 16.37
N ILE A 483 -16.61 -31.27 16.02
CA ILE A 483 -15.98 -30.62 14.87
C ILE A 483 -16.53 -31.20 13.57
N GLU A 484 -16.65 -32.53 13.50
CA GLU A 484 -17.17 -33.23 12.32
C GLU A 484 -18.63 -32.85 12.04
N GLN A 485 -19.47 -32.71 13.08
CA GLN A 485 -20.85 -32.24 12.91
C GLN A 485 -20.91 -30.84 12.31
N LYS A 486 -20.17 -29.88 12.87
CA LYS A 486 -20.09 -28.51 12.33
C LYS A 486 -19.53 -28.50 10.91
N TYR A 487 -18.52 -29.32 10.62
CA TYR A 487 -17.91 -29.43 9.30
C TYR A 487 -18.92 -29.88 8.24
N LEU A 488 -19.77 -30.87 8.56
CA LEU A 488 -20.82 -31.34 7.64
C LEU A 488 -21.85 -30.25 7.36
N ASP A 489 -22.26 -29.50 8.39
CA ASP A 489 -23.18 -28.36 8.24
C ASP A 489 -22.56 -27.26 7.36
N GLU A 490 -21.30 -26.90 7.61
CA GLU A 490 -20.51 -25.94 6.81
C GLU A 490 -20.35 -26.40 5.35
N CYS A 491 -20.11 -27.69 5.10
CA CYS A 491 -20.05 -28.24 3.74
C CYS A 491 -21.38 -28.07 3.01
N SER A 492 -22.48 -28.40 3.69
CA SER A 492 -23.82 -28.29 3.10
C SER A 492 -24.17 -26.83 2.74
N PHE A 493 -23.72 -25.88 3.57
CA PHE A 493 -23.87 -24.45 3.29
C PHE A 493 -22.96 -24.01 2.15
N PHE A 494 -21.70 -24.44 2.14
CA PHE A 494 -20.72 -24.10 1.10
C PHE A 494 -21.14 -24.59 -0.29
N ASP A 495 -21.72 -25.78 -0.40
CA ASP A 495 -22.25 -26.30 -1.67
C ASP A 495 -23.38 -25.40 -2.21
N ARG A 496 -24.23 -24.86 -1.33
CA ARG A 496 -25.27 -23.89 -1.72
C ARG A 496 -24.67 -22.54 -2.09
N LEU A 497 -23.65 -22.09 -1.36
CA LEU A 497 -22.91 -20.86 -1.63
C LEU A 497 -22.30 -20.91 -3.04
N ILE A 498 -21.59 -21.99 -3.39
CA ILE A 498 -21.01 -22.23 -4.72
C ILE A 498 -22.08 -22.11 -5.80
N LYS A 499 -23.20 -22.84 -5.66
CA LYS A 499 -24.31 -22.81 -6.65
C LYS A 499 -24.96 -21.43 -6.80
N THR A 500 -24.82 -20.56 -5.81
CA THR A 500 -25.37 -19.20 -5.82
C THR A 500 -24.43 -18.22 -6.50
N PHE A 501 -23.11 -18.33 -6.25
CA PHE A 501 -22.12 -17.35 -6.70
C PHE A 501 -21.44 -17.71 -8.01
N LEU A 502 -21.30 -19.00 -8.33
CA LEU A 502 -20.67 -19.44 -9.56
C LEU A 502 -21.75 -19.65 -10.63
N PRO A 503 -21.73 -18.88 -11.72
CA PRO A 503 -22.67 -19.09 -12.81
C PRO A 503 -22.48 -20.47 -13.44
N GLU A 504 -23.58 -21.15 -13.79
CA GLU A 504 -23.59 -22.44 -14.50
C GLU A 504 -23.25 -22.32 -16.00
N ASP A 505 -22.78 -21.16 -16.44
CA ASP A 505 -22.58 -20.80 -17.85
C ASP A 505 -21.54 -21.67 -18.59
N ILE A 506 -20.78 -22.51 -17.87
CA ILE A 506 -19.75 -23.39 -18.43
C ILE A 506 -20.06 -24.84 -18.07
N SER A 507 -20.44 -25.62 -19.08
CA SER A 507 -20.61 -27.07 -18.96
C SER A 507 -19.25 -27.75 -18.82
N LEU A 508 -18.89 -28.17 -17.60
CA LEU A 508 -17.61 -28.83 -17.31
C LEU A 508 -17.60 -30.33 -17.70
N SER A 509 -18.75 -30.89 -18.10
CA SER A 509 -18.88 -32.26 -18.58
C SER A 509 -19.90 -32.36 -19.73
N PHE A 510 -19.83 -33.44 -20.52
CA PHE A 510 -20.83 -33.76 -21.55
C PHE A 510 -22.19 -34.19 -20.98
N ASP A 511 -22.23 -34.54 -19.70
CA ASP A 511 -23.40 -35.08 -19.00
C ASP A 511 -24.28 -34.00 -18.37
N GLN A 512 -23.80 -32.75 -18.33
CA GLN A 512 -24.61 -31.60 -17.99
C GLN A 512 -25.50 -31.25 -19.19
N VAL A 513 -26.66 -31.92 -19.27
CA VAL A 513 -27.78 -31.44 -20.09
C VAL A 513 -28.07 -30.02 -19.62
N VAL A 514 -27.96 -29.04 -20.53
CA VAL A 514 -28.39 -27.66 -20.27
C VAL A 514 -29.84 -27.72 -19.83
N LEU A 515 -30.05 -27.66 -18.52
CA LEU A 515 -31.36 -27.69 -17.90
C LEU A 515 -32.00 -26.34 -18.21
N PRO A 516 -33.17 -26.30 -18.86
CA PRO A 516 -33.91 -25.06 -18.99
C PRO A 516 -34.21 -24.52 -17.58
N ASP A 517 -34.11 -23.21 -17.42
CA ASP A 517 -34.34 -22.50 -16.16
C ASP A 517 -35.67 -22.94 -15.55
N ILE A 518 -35.58 -23.79 -14.52
CA ILE A 518 -36.69 -24.58 -13.97
C ILE A 518 -37.75 -23.66 -13.36
N THR A 519 -37.34 -22.47 -12.92
CA THR A 519 -38.20 -21.42 -12.35
C THR A 519 -39.20 -20.84 -13.35
N LYS A 520 -38.92 -20.96 -14.65
CA LYS A 520 -39.74 -20.42 -15.76
C LYS A 520 -40.63 -21.47 -16.43
N LEU A 521 -40.60 -22.72 -15.97
CA LEU A 521 -41.34 -23.83 -16.56
C LEU A 521 -42.73 -24.00 -15.92
N ASP A 522 -43.74 -24.29 -16.74
CA ASP A 522 -45.07 -24.64 -16.25
C ASP A 522 -45.09 -26.06 -15.64
N LEU A 523 -46.02 -26.31 -14.70
CA LEU A 523 -46.23 -27.62 -14.06
C LEU A 523 -46.33 -28.80 -15.07
N ASN A 524 -46.95 -28.56 -16.23
CA ASN A 524 -47.06 -29.57 -17.29
C ASN A 524 -45.73 -29.86 -17.99
N GLN A 525 -44.85 -28.87 -18.12
CA GLN A 525 -43.52 -29.02 -18.70
C GLN A 525 -42.58 -29.74 -17.73
N ILE A 526 -42.66 -29.42 -16.44
CA ILE A 526 -41.92 -30.09 -15.36
C ILE A 526 -42.33 -31.55 -15.25
N LYS A 527 -43.64 -31.85 -15.29
CA LYS A 527 -44.15 -33.22 -15.31
C LYS A 527 -43.64 -34.02 -16.52
N LYS A 528 -43.56 -33.40 -17.69
CA LYS A 528 -43.00 -34.03 -18.89
C LYS A 528 -41.50 -34.34 -18.73
N LEU A 529 -40.75 -33.40 -18.16
CA LEU A 529 -39.30 -33.54 -17.96
C LEU A 529 -38.93 -34.53 -16.84
N LEU A 530 -39.74 -34.63 -15.78
CA LEU A 530 -39.65 -35.66 -14.73
C LEU A 530 -39.93 -37.06 -15.32
N ASN A 531 -40.99 -37.20 -16.11
CA ASN A 531 -41.35 -38.46 -16.76
C ASN A 531 -40.29 -38.93 -17.80
N GLU A 532 -39.68 -37.98 -18.52
CA GLU A 532 -38.57 -38.24 -19.44
C GLU A 532 -37.23 -38.49 -18.72
N LYS A 533 -37.19 -38.46 -17.37
CA LYS A 533 -36.00 -38.59 -16.52
C LYS A 533 -34.88 -37.58 -16.83
N LYS A 534 -35.24 -36.43 -17.42
CA LYS A 534 -34.31 -35.37 -17.80
C LYS A 534 -33.99 -34.42 -16.64
N ILE A 535 -34.82 -34.42 -15.58
CA ILE A 535 -34.61 -33.65 -14.36
C ILE A 535 -34.72 -34.59 -13.16
N ARG A 536 -33.80 -34.46 -12.20
CA ARG A 536 -33.81 -35.25 -10.95
C ARG A 536 -33.50 -34.32 -9.78
N MET A 537 -34.33 -34.38 -8.76
CA MET A 537 -34.10 -33.69 -7.48
C MET A 537 -34.37 -34.68 -6.35
N LEU A 538 -33.44 -34.75 -5.42
CA LEU A 538 -33.56 -35.58 -4.22
C LEU A 538 -34.13 -34.71 -3.10
N HIS A 539 -35.11 -35.24 -2.37
CA HIS A 539 -35.69 -34.52 -1.25
C HIS A 539 -34.63 -34.37 -0.13
N PRO A 540 -34.39 -33.15 0.40
CA PRO A 540 -33.25 -32.87 1.29
C PRO A 540 -33.27 -33.64 2.61
N GLN A 541 -34.42 -34.16 3.05
CA GLN A 541 -34.58 -34.89 4.31
C GLN A 541 -34.69 -36.40 4.14
N THR A 542 -35.12 -36.89 2.97
CA THR A 542 -35.42 -38.32 2.76
C THR A 542 -34.50 -38.99 1.74
N GLN A 543 -33.69 -38.22 1.02
CA GLN A 543 -32.81 -38.69 -0.06
C GLN A 543 -33.53 -39.52 -1.15
N GLN A 544 -34.86 -39.43 -1.24
CA GLN A 544 -35.67 -40.08 -2.27
C GLN A 544 -35.89 -39.12 -3.45
N GLU A 545 -35.96 -39.66 -4.66
CA GLU A 545 -36.28 -38.87 -5.87
C GLU A 545 -37.70 -38.30 -5.77
N VAL A 546 -37.80 -36.98 -5.94
CA VAL A 546 -39.08 -36.28 -5.93
C VAL A 546 -39.79 -36.54 -7.25
N LEU A 547 -40.84 -37.37 -7.21
CA LEU A 547 -41.67 -37.72 -8.36
C LEU A 547 -42.87 -36.77 -8.54
N ASP A 548 -43.22 -36.01 -7.50
CA ASP A 548 -44.35 -35.10 -7.50
C ASP A 548 -43.95 -33.69 -8.01
N PRO A 549 -44.51 -33.21 -9.14
CA PRO A 549 -44.21 -31.90 -9.69
C PRO A 549 -44.48 -30.72 -8.75
N ASP A 550 -45.47 -30.83 -7.85
CA ASP A 550 -45.83 -29.74 -6.93
C ASP A 550 -44.81 -29.60 -5.80
N VAL A 551 -44.39 -30.73 -5.21
CA VAL A 551 -43.31 -30.78 -4.21
C VAL A 551 -41.98 -30.34 -4.84
N PHE A 552 -41.74 -30.75 -6.08
CA PHE A 552 -40.58 -30.33 -6.86
C PHE A 552 -40.53 -28.81 -7.03
N MET A 553 -41.65 -28.17 -7.41
CA MET A 553 -41.74 -26.71 -7.56
C MET A 553 -41.58 -25.96 -6.23
N GLN A 554 -42.08 -26.51 -5.13
CA GLN A 554 -41.89 -25.92 -3.80
C GLN A 554 -40.42 -25.93 -3.38
N LEU A 555 -39.70 -27.02 -3.64
CA LEU A 555 -38.27 -27.13 -3.34
C LEU A 555 -37.44 -26.17 -4.20
N VAL A 556 -37.75 -26.05 -5.49
CA VAL A 556 -37.09 -25.07 -6.39
C VAL A 556 -37.28 -23.64 -5.89
N LYS A 557 -38.50 -23.27 -5.50
CA LYS A 557 -38.78 -21.94 -4.92
C LYS A 557 -38.05 -21.72 -3.60
N GLN A 558 -37.95 -22.73 -2.74
CA GLN A 558 -37.19 -22.64 -1.49
C GLN A 558 -35.69 -22.46 -1.75
N GLU A 559 -35.11 -23.18 -2.71
CA GLU A 559 -33.72 -22.99 -3.13
C GLU A 559 -33.51 -21.57 -3.68
N GLU A 560 -34.44 -21.05 -4.47
CA GLU A 560 -34.36 -19.69 -5.03
C GLU A 560 -34.45 -18.59 -3.96
N ILE A 561 -35.35 -18.74 -2.98
CA ILE A 561 -35.44 -17.84 -1.81
C ILE A 561 -34.13 -17.87 -1.01
N GLN A 562 -33.55 -19.05 -0.80
CA GLN A 562 -32.27 -19.17 -0.10
C GLN A 562 -31.12 -18.54 -0.90
N ARG A 563 -31.08 -18.71 -2.22
CA ARG A 563 -30.11 -18.02 -3.11
C ARG A 563 -30.24 -16.50 -2.98
N GLN A 564 -31.46 -15.97 -2.96
CA GLN A 564 -31.71 -14.53 -2.78
C GLN A 564 -31.23 -14.03 -1.41
N GLN A 565 -31.53 -14.77 -0.34
CA GLN A 565 -31.05 -14.44 1.02
C GLN A 565 -29.52 -14.39 1.10
N ILE A 566 -28.84 -15.35 0.46
CA ILE A 566 -27.38 -15.38 0.39
C ILE A 566 -26.83 -14.16 -0.38
N HIS A 567 -27.47 -13.78 -1.50
CA HIS A 567 -27.10 -12.58 -2.24
C HIS A 567 -27.30 -11.29 -1.44
N GLU A 568 -28.41 -11.16 -0.73
CA GLU A 568 -28.67 -10.01 0.15
C GLU A 568 -27.67 -9.95 1.30
N PHE A 569 -27.35 -11.09 1.90
CA PHE A 569 -26.32 -11.18 2.94
C PHE A 569 -24.96 -10.68 2.44
N VAL A 570 -24.50 -11.14 1.28
CA VAL A 570 -23.19 -10.71 0.76
C VAL A 570 -23.19 -9.23 0.36
N LYS A 571 -24.29 -8.71 -0.19
CA LYS A 571 -24.44 -7.26 -0.43
C LYS A 571 -24.43 -6.42 0.84
N SER A 572 -24.79 -7.00 1.97
CA SER A 572 -24.79 -6.31 3.27
C SER A 572 -23.41 -6.25 3.93
N LEU A 573 -22.41 -6.99 3.43
CA LEU A 573 -21.04 -6.95 3.94
C LEU A 573 -20.36 -5.62 3.54
N PRO A 574 -19.63 -4.96 4.47
CA PRO A 574 -18.88 -3.76 4.13
C PRO A 574 -17.80 -4.07 3.09
N ALA A 575 -17.70 -3.20 2.08
CA ALA A 575 -16.79 -3.31 0.94
C ALA A 575 -15.31 -3.08 1.30
#